data_AF-A0A974NCK5-F1
#
_entry.id   AF-A0A974NCK5-F1
#
_cell.length_a   1.000
_cell.length_b   1.000
_cell.length_c   1.000
_cell.angle_alpha   90.00
_cell.angle_beta   90.00
_cell.angle_gamma   90.00
#
_symmetry.space_group_name_H-M   'P 1'
#
loop_
_entity.id
_entity.type
_entity.pdbx_description
1 polymer ?
#
loop_
_entity_poly.entity_id
_entity_poly.type
_entity_poly.pdbx_seq_one_letter_code
_entity_poly.pdbx_strand_id
1 'polypeptide(L)'
;MVRTSRVTRRGLLALAAAGGLALAAGCKPLSLRWRGSESKKPVLYLYPQQETALEVSLAWDGELTYAYPEPVRTRGLATWSVTASPDGTLRDSAGRTYPSLFWEGTSSPAFTQAEGFVVEPGGETVFLEEKLALLGLSERESADFITYWGPRMRTRGRCLVTFATDQYARRARYTFVGNDAAMVPDTFVRVYVVIGAVPREDVPEQVLIPAPTRHGFTAVEWGGTEQ
;
A
#
# COMPACT_ATOMS: atom_id res chain seq x y z
N MET A 1 -1.95 -90.25 5.99
CA MET A 1 -0.71 -90.73 6.63
C MET A 1 0.48 -90.07 5.94
N VAL A 2 0.88 -88.86 6.37
CA VAL A 2 2.18 -88.23 6.02
C VAL A 2 2.70 -87.53 7.27
N ARG A 3 4.01 -87.69 7.50
CA ARG A 3 4.76 -87.48 8.74
C ARG A 3 5.02 -86.00 9.08
N THR A 4 5.06 -85.80 10.39
CA THR A 4 5.66 -84.77 11.24
C THR A 4 7.06 -84.23 10.87
N SER A 5 7.33 -82.95 11.13
CA SER A 5 8.23 -82.45 12.22
C SER A 5 8.44 -80.93 12.11
N ARG A 6 8.02 -80.15 13.12
CA ARG A 6 8.80 -79.41 14.17
C ARG A 6 9.80 -78.38 13.57
N VAL A 7 9.82 -77.11 14.01
CA VAL A 7 10.36 -76.67 15.30
C VAL A 7 9.89 -75.24 15.66
N THR A 8 9.28 -75.11 16.86
CA THR A 8 9.33 -74.09 17.94
C THR A 8 9.71 -72.62 17.65
N ARG A 9 9.17 -71.58 18.33
CA ARG A 9 9.20 -71.32 19.79
C ARG A 9 8.40 -70.04 20.11
N ARG A 10 7.73 -70.02 21.28
CA ARG A 10 7.53 -68.91 22.27
C ARG A 10 6.87 -67.61 21.77
N GLY A 11 5.92 -67.00 22.45
CA GLY A 11 5.36 -67.14 23.79
C GLY A 11 4.25 -66.09 23.96
N LEU A 12 3.39 -66.30 24.94
CA LEU A 12 2.29 -65.40 25.32
C LEU A 12 2.76 -63.98 25.65
N LEU A 13 1.92 -62.97 25.39
CA LEU A 13 1.28 -62.17 26.45
C LEU A 13 0.28 -61.17 25.85
N ALA A 14 -0.89 -61.12 26.49
CA ALA A 14 -1.91 -60.10 26.33
C ALA A 14 -1.40 -58.73 26.76
N LEU A 15 -1.99 -57.64 26.24
CA LEU A 15 -2.80 -56.70 27.04
C LEU A 15 -3.16 -55.44 26.24
N ALA A 16 -4.39 -55.01 26.52
CA ALA A 16 -4.86 -53.62 26.63
C ALA A 16 -4.91 -52.72 25.38
N ALA A 17 -6.14 -52.34 25.08
CA ALA A 17 -6.50 -51.13 24.37
C ALA A 17 -5.95 -49.87 25.09
N ALA A 18 -5.38 -48.97 24.30
CA ALA A 18 -5.41 -47.52 24.47
C ALA A 18 -5.46 -46.97 23.03
N GLY A 19 -6.54 -46.33 22.59
CA GLY A 19 -6.94 -45.03 23.12
C GLY A 19 -6.06 -43.99 22.43
N GLY A 20 -6.54 -43.44 21.33
CA GLY A 20 -5.76 -42.64 20.40
C GLY A 20 -5.13 -41.38 20.99
N LEU A 21 -4.05 -40.96 20.35
CA LEU A 21 -3.73 -39.55 20.16
C LEU A 21 -2.93 -39.45 18.86
N ALA A 22 -3.62 -39.19 17.75
CA ALA A 22 -2.96 -38.78 16.54
C ALA A 22 -2.33 -37.40 16.81
N LEU A 23 -1.02 -37.37 17.08
CA LEU A 23 -0.22 -36.16 16.94
C LEU A 23 -0.23 -35.82 15.44
N ALA A 24 -1.26 -35.09 15.01
CA ALA A 24 -1.15 -34.28 13.82
C ALA A 24 -0.04 -33.27 14.11
N ALA A 25 1.18 -33.63 13.73
CA ALA A 25 2.25 -32.67 13.53
C ALA A 25 1.69 -31.66 12.53
N GLY A 26 1.18 -30.55 13.06
CA GLY A 26 0.74 -29.41 12.28
C GLY A 26 1.90 -28.98 11.43
N CYS A 27 1.93 -29.44 10.18
CA CYS A 27 2.69 -28.81 9.12
C CYS A 27 2.18 -27.38 9.07
N LYS A 28 2.86 -26.47 9.78
CA LYS A 28 2.82 -25.06 9.43
C LYS A 28 3.31 -25.05 7.98
N PRO A 29 2.48 -24.71 6.98
CA PRO A 29 3.02 -24.51 5.65
C PRO A 29 4.12 -23.46 5.82
N LEU A 30 5.36 -23.86 5.49
CA LEU A 30 6.46 -22.94 5.32
C LEU A 30 5.93 -21.82 4.45
N SER A 31 5.76 -20.65 5.03
CA SER A 31 5.35 -19.45 4.32
C SER A 31 6.26 -19.33 3.11
N LEU A 32 5.73 -19.58 1.92
CA LEU A 32 6.33 -19.06 0.70
C LEU A 32 6.50 -17.57 1.00
N ARG A 33 7.75 -17.09 1.10
CA ARG A 33 8.04 -15.68 1.28
C ARG A 33 7.34 -14.92 0.15
N TRP A 34 6.20 -14.32 0.43
CA TRP A 34 5.54 -13.43 -0.50
C TRP A 34 6.50 -12.25 -0.72
N ARG A 35 7.10 -12.13 -1.90
CA ARG A 35 8.00 -11.02 -2.27
C ARG A 35 7.19 -9.88 -2.88
N GLY A 36 6.13 -9.47 -2.22
CA GLY A 36 5.36 -8.31 -2.67
C GLY A 36 5.20 -7.31 -1.54
N SER A 37 4.82 -6.10 -1.92
CA SER A 37 4.66 -4.94 -1.05
C SER A 37 3.19 -4.61 -0.91
N GLU A 38 2.80 -4.23 0.30
CA GLU A 38 1.47 -3.71 0.58
C GLU A 38 1.49 -2.19 0.44
N SER A 39 0.78 -1.66 -0.54
CA SER A 39 0.50 -0.22 -0.65
C SER A 39 -0.51 0.17 0.42
N LYS A 40 -0.05 1.03 1.32
CA LYS A 40 -0.76 1.49 2.50
C LYS A 40 -1.10 2.96 2.37
N LYS A 41 -2.38 3.27 2.59
CA LYS A 41 -2.94 4.62 2.56
C LYS A 41 -2.58 5.49 1.34
N PRO A 42 -2.67 4.99 0.09
CA PRO A 42 -3.01 5.86 -1.02
C PRO A 42 -4.26 6.69 -0.73
N VAL A 43 -4.10 8.01 -0.72
CA VAL A 43 -5.17 8.99 -0.59
C VAL A 43 -5.07 9.98 -1.72
N LEU A 44 -6.18 10.17 -2.44
CA LEU A 44 -6.32 11.07 -3.59
C LEU A 44 -7.26 12.22 -3.26
N TYR A 45 -6.73 13.44 -3.30
CA TYR A 45 -7.45 14.71 -3.19
C TYR A 45 -7.67 15.31 -4.58
N LEU A 46 -8.81 15.96 -4.79
CA LEU A 46 -9.21 16.56 -6.06
C LEU A 46 -9.63 18.01 -5.84
N TYR A 47 -9.00 18.94 -6.55
CA TYR A 47 -9.23 20.38 -6.45
C TYR A 47 -9.56 20.95 -7.83
N PRO A 48 -10.79 20.78 -8.34
CA PRO A 48 -11.22 21.44 -9.57
C PRO A 48 -11.38 22.95 -9.37
N GLN A 49 -11.38 23.74 -10.43
CA GLN A 49 -11.58 25.20 -10.33
C GLN A 49 -13.01 25.60 -9.97
N GLN A 50 -13.98 24.73 -10.25
CA GLN A 50 -15.40 24.87 -9.92
C GLN A 50 -15.96 23.52 -9.50
N GLU A 51 -17.11 23.50 -8.84
CA GLU A 51 -17.78 22.23 -8.49
C GLU A 51 -17.99 21.40 -9.76
N THR A 52 -17.45 20.19 -9.79
CA THR A 52 -17.39 19.35 -11.00
C THR A 52 -17.77 17.92 -10.67
N ALA A 53 -18.69 17.34 -11.43
CA ALA A 53 -18.96 15.91 -11.38
C ALA A 53 -17.81 15.15 -12.05
N LEU A 54 -17.23 14.20 -11.34
CA LEU A 54 -16.07 13.42 -11.75
C LEU A 54 -16.31 11.93 -11.61
N GLU A 55 -15.95 11.20 -12.64
CA GLU A 55 -15.62 9.78 -12.55
C GLU A 55 -14.11 9.61 -12.51
N VAL A 56 -13.63 8.97 -11.44
CA VAL A 56 -12.21 8.72 -11.21
C VAL A 56 -12.00 7.21 -11.24
N SER A 57 -11.27 6.71 -12.22
CA SER A 57 -10.94 5.29 -12.31
C SER A 57 -9.48 5.04 -11.99
N LEU A 58 -9.23 4.10 -11.09
CA LEU A 58 -7.92 3.57 -10.78
C LEU A 58 -7.72 2.22 -11.48
N ALA A 59 -6.68 2.15 -12.31
CA ALA A 59 -6.07 0.90 -12.73
C ALA A 59 -4.85 0.62 -11.82
N TRP A 60 -4.96 -0.41 -10.99
CA TRP A 60 -3.89 -0.85 -10.09
C TRP A 60 -3.25 -2.15 -10.59
N ASP A 61 -1.94 -2.14 -10.78
CA ASP A 61 -1.13 -3.34 -11.08
C ASP A 61 -0.86 -4.13 -9.80
N GLY A 62 -1.89 -4.84 -9.37
CA GLY A 62 -1.94 -5.58 -8.12
C GLY A 62 -3.37 -5.90 -7.72
N GLU A 63 -3.61 -6.14 -6.43
CA GLU A 63 -4.94 -6.41 -5.89
C GLU A 63 -5.35 -5.33 -4.89
N LEU A 64 -6.52 -4.71 -5.11
CA LEU A 64 -7.10 -3.77 -4.14
C LEU A 64 -7.71 -4.53 -2.96
N THR A 65 -7.12 -4.35 -1.78
CA THR A 65 -7.56 -4.98 -0.54
C THR A 65 -8.66 -4.18 0.16
N TYR A 66 -8.65 -2.86 0.02
CA TYR A 66 -9.66 -1.98 0.60
C TYR A 66 -9.82 -0.69 -0.21
N ALA A 67 -11.00 -0.09 -0.19
CA ALA A 67 -11.27 1.20 -0.81
C ALA A 67 -12.38 1.93 -0.05
N TYR A 68 -12.28 3.26 0.03
CA TYR A 68 -13.32 4.10 0.63
C TYR A 68 -13.36 5.50 -0.01
N PRO A 69 -14.54 6.05 -0.35
CA PRO A 69 -15.84 5.37 -0.42
C PRO A 69 -15.82 4.14 -1.34
N GLU A 70 -16.85 3.29 -1.31
CA GLU A 70 -16.86 2.06 -2.11
C GLU A 70 -16.92 2.39 -3.62
N PRO A 71 -15.92 2.00 -4.43
CA PRO A 71 -15.96 2.20 -5.88
C PRO A 71 -16.74 1.09 -6.59
N VAL A 72 -17.21 1.38 -7.80
CA VAL A 72 -17.65 0.34 -8.72
C VAL A 72 -16.42 -0.38 -9.28
N ARG A 73 -16.35 -1.70 -9.12
CA ARG A 73 -15.25 -2.52 -9.64
C ARG A 73 -15.66 -3.23 -10.92
N THR A 74 -14.96 -2.99 -12.04
CA THR A 74 -15.26 -3.62 -13.33
C THR A 74 -14.00 -3.74 -14.18
N ARG A 75 -13.75 -4.92 -14.76
CA ARG A 75 -12.61 -5.17 -15.67
C ARG A 75 -11.25 -4.70 -15.12
N GLY A 76 -11.01 -4.90 -13.82
CA GLY A 76 -9.76 -4.50 -13.16
C GLY A 76 -9.64 -3.00 -12.84
N LEU A 77 -10.70 -2.23 -13.03
CA LEU A 77 -10.78 -0.83 -12.61
C LEU A 77 -11.62 -0.69 -11.35
N ALA A 78 -11.20 0.23 -10.46
CA ALA A 78 -12.04 0.77 -9.39
C ALA A 78 -12.43 2.20 -9.75
N THR A 79 -13.72 2.46 -9.93
CA THR A 79 -14.25 3.76 -10.35
C THR A 79 -15.10 4.38 -9.25
N TRP A 80 -14.76 5.61 -8.87
CA TRP A 80 -15.58 6.46 -8.01
C TRP A 80 -16.32 7.49 -8.85
N SER A 81 -17.59 7.72 -8.56
CA SER A 81 -18.37 8.83 -9.11
C SER A 81 -18.69 9.81 -7.98
N VAL A 82 -18.10 11.00 -8.04
CA VAL A 82 -18.20 12.04 -7.00
C VAL A 82 -18.40 13.42 -7.61
N THR A 83 -19.00 14.33 -6.87
CA THR A 83 -18.90 15.76 -7.14
C THR A 83 -17.73 16.31 -6.33
N ALA A 84 -16.71 16.86 -6.98
CA ALA A 84 -15.56 17.47 -6.32
C ALA A 84 -15.71 19.00 -6.28
N SER A 85 -15.44 19.58 -5.10
CA SER A 85 -15.46 21.02 -4.86
C SER A 85 -14.05 21.62 -4.84
N PRO A 86 -13.87 22.92 -5.14
CA PRO A 86 -12.56 23.56 -5.15
C PRO A 86 -11.79 23.51 -3.81
N ASP A 87 -12.48 23.30 -2.69
CA ASP A 87 -11.90 23.16 -1.35
C ASP A 87 -11.38 21.74 -1.04
N GLY A 88 -11.53 20.81 -1.99
CA GLY A 88 -11.16 19.40 -1.84
C GLY A 88 -12.26 18.51 -1.28
N THR A 89 -13.45 19.05 -0.98
CA THR A 89 -14.59 18.25 -0.52
C THR A 89 -15.13 17.42 -1.69
N LEU A 90 -15.29 16.12 -1.47
CA LEU A 90 -15.95 15.20 -2.41
C LEU A 90 -17.34 14.86 -1.88
N ARG A 91 -18.34 14.77 -2.75
CA ARG A 91 -19.72 14.39 -2.40
C ARG A 91 -20.20 13.24 -3.26
N ASP A 92 -20.76 12.19 -2.67
CA ASP A 92 -21.41 11.12 -3.43
C ASP A 92 -22.85 11.48 -3.84
N SER A 93 -23.49 10.61 -4.62
CA SER A 93 -24.88 10.79 -5.05
C SER A 93 -25.91 10.76 -3.92
N ALA A 94 -25.55 10.20 -2.76
CA ALA A 94 -26.36 10.20 -1.55
C ALA A 94 -26.17 11.46 -0.70
N GLY A 95 -25.30 12.39 -1.12
CA GLY A 95 -25.01 13.64 -0.42
C GLY A 95 -24.00 13.52 0.71
N ARG A 96 -23.37 12.36 0.92
CA ARG A 96 -22.31 12.18 1.92
C ARG A 96 -21.03 12.83 1.44
N THR A 97 -20.31 13.46 2.36
CA THR A 97 -19.06 14.16 2.07
C THR A 97 -17.84 13.37 2.51
N TYR A 98 -16.76 13.49 1.73
CA TYR A 98 -15.48 12.84 1.96
C TYR A 98 -14.35 13.84 1.74
N PRO A 99 -13.26 13.77 2.52
CA PRO A 99 -12.10 14.62 2.31
C PRO A 99 -11.23 14.16 1.13
N SER A 100 -11.40 12.91 0.67
CA SER A 100 -10.52 12.26 -0.29
C SER A 100 -11.08 10.90 -0.74
N LEU A 101 -10.54 10.35 -1.83
CA LEU A 101 -10.67 8.92 -2.17
C LEU A 101 -9.49 8.15 -1.55
N PHE A 102 -9.76 6.99 -0.94
CA PHE A 102 -8.77 6.17 -0.25
C PHE A 102 -8.80 4.74 -0.79
N TRP A 103 -7.63 4.12 -0.87
CA TRP A 103 -7.52 2.70 -1.17
C TRP A 103 -6.26 2.08 -0.56
N GLU A 104 -6.26 0.75 -0.45
CA GLU A 104 -5.10 -0.07 -0.10
C GLU A 104 -5.01 -1.24 -1.08
N GLY A 105 -3.81 -1.77 -1.28
CA GLY A 105 -3.65 -2.89 -2.19
C GLY A 105 -2.28 -3.55 -2.11
N THR A 106 -2.21 -4.80 -2.52
CA THR A 106 -0.95 -5.54 -2.64
C THR A 106 -0.41 -5.41 -4.06
N SER A 107 0.92 -5.47 -4.21
CA SER A 107 1.58 -5.55 -5.51
C SER A 107 2.83 -6.41 -5.44
N SER A 108 3.25 -6.95 -6.57
CA SER A 108 4.53 -7.64 -6.71
C SER A 108 5.18 -7.25 -8.04
N PRO A 109 6.52 -7.17 -8.13
CA PRO A 109 7.49 -7.35 -7.03
C PRO A 109 7.50 -6.16 -6.05
N ALA A 110 8.18 -6.30 -4.91
CA ALA A 110 8.42 -5.19 -3.98
C ALA A 110 9.13 -3.99 -4.67
N PHE A 111 9.06 -2.81 -4.05
CA PHE A 111 9.70 -1.61 -4.57
C PHE A 111 11.21 -1.62 -4.32
N THR A 112 11.97 -1.09 -5.27
CA THR A 112 13.44 -1.01 -5.16
C THR A 112 13.84 0.26 -4.42
N GLN A 113 14.83 0.14 -3.52
CA GLN A 113 15.43 1.24 -2.77
C GLN A 113 16.92 1.35 -3.09
N ALA A 114 17.25 1.77 -4.31
CA ALA A 114 18.63 1.97 -4.75
C ALA A 114 19.25 3.29 -4.26
N GLU A 115 18.41 4.20 -3.80
CA GLU A 115 18.72 5.53 -3.30
C GLU A 115 17.70 5.88 -2.21
N GLY A 116 18.02 6.79 -1.30
CA GLY A 116 17.10 7.25 -0.27
C GLY A 116 17.76 8.08 0.80
N PHE A 117 16.97 8.43 1.82
CA PHE A 117 17.43 9.18 2.97
C PHE A 117 17.45 8.25 4.19
N VAL A 118 18.59 8.19 4.88
CA VAL A 118 18.66 7.55 6.19
C VAL A 118 18.06 8.51 7.22
N VAL A 119 16.98 8.10 7.85
CA VAL A 119 16.31 8.89 8.90
C VAL A 119 16.62 8.27 10.25
N GLU A 120 17.28 9.06 11.10
CA GLU A 120 17.60 8.67 12.47
C GLU A 120 16.37 8.80 13.39
N PRO A 121 16.28 7.99 14.46
CA PRO A 121 15.17 8.04 15.40
C PRO A 121 14.96 9.45 15.97
N GLY A 122 13.73 9.98 15.88
CA GLY A 122 13.38 11.32 16.34
C GLY A 122 13.49 12.40 15.26
N GLY A 123 14.09 12.10 14.10
CA GLY A 123 14.20 13.01 12.96
C GLY A 123 13.03 12.95 11.99
N GLU A 124 12.13 11.97 12.12
CA GLU A 124 11.10 11.67 11.11
C GLU A 124 10.13 12.82 10.82
N THR A 125 9.72 13.59 11.83
CA THR A 125 8.76 14.68 11.62
C THR A 125 9.37 15.81 10.80
N VAL A 126 10.53 16.34 11.24
CA VAL A 126 11.23 17.43 10.53
C VAL A 126 11.61 17.00 9.11
N PHE A 127 12.10 15.76 8.96
CA PHE A 127 12.41 15.20 7.65
C PHE A 127 11.19 15.18 6.73
N LEU A 128 10.05 14.67 7.20
CA LEU A 128 8.84 14.62 6.39
C LEU A 128 8.30 16.02 6.08
N GLU A 129 8.27 16.94 7.04
CA GLU A 129 7.82 18.32 6.81
C GLU A 129 8.63 19.00 5.70
N GLU A 130 9.96 18.88 5.74
CA GLU A 130 10.85 19.45 4.73
C GLU A 130 10.62 18.83 3.35
N LYS A 131 10.65 17.48 3.25
CA LYS A 131 10.58 16.81 1.96
C LYS A 131 9.19 16.88 1.33
N LEU A 132 8.12 16.83 2.12
CA LEU A 132 6.75 16.92 1.59
C LEU A 132 6.44 18.33 1.08
N ALA A 133 6.92 19.37 1.77
CA ALA A 133 6.82 20.75 1.29
C ALA A 133 7.57 20.95 -0.03
N LEU A 134 8.81 20.41 -0.13
CA LEU A 134 9.58 20.41 -1.38
C LEU A 134 8.83 19.72 -2.53
N LEU A 135 8.19 18.60 -2.24
CA LEU A 135 7.40 17.82 -3.19
C LEU A 135 5.98 18.38 -3.41
N GLY A 136 5.67 19.56 -2.87
CA GLY A 136 4.49 20.32 -3.22
C GLY A 136 3.21 19.89 -2.52
N LEU A 137 3.27 19.13 -1.43
CA LEU A 137 2.11 18.92 -0.56
C LEU A 137 1.79 20.20 0.21
N SER A 138 0.50 20.47 0.43
CA SER A 138 0.06 21.53 1.32
C SER A 138 0.31 21.15 2.78
N GLU A 139 0.20 22.11 3.71
CA GLU A 139 0.31 21.83 5.15
C GLU A 139 -0.73 20.80 5.62
N ARG A 140 -1.96 20.90 5.10
CA ARG A 140 -3.04 19.94 5.40
C ARG A 140 -2.71 18.53 4.92
N GLU A 141 -2.29 18.38 3.67
CA GLU A 141 -1.93 17.09 3.10
C GLU A 141 -0.70 16.49 3.79
N SER A 142 0.28 17.33 4.14
CA SER A 142 1.48 16.92 4.88
C SER A 142 1.12 16.43 6.27
N ALA A 143 0.22 17.12 6.98
CA ALA A 143 -0.28 16.66 8.28
C ALA A 143 -0.97 15.29 8.18
N ASP A 144 -1.83 15.08 7.17
CA ASP A 144 -2.49 13.79 6.92
C ASP A 144 -1.48 12.66 6.59
N PHE A 145 -0.43 12.99 5.84
CA PHE A 145 0.67 12.07 5.55
C PHE A 145 1.45 11.70 6.82
N ILE A 146 1.91 12.71 7.56
CA ILE A 146 2.78 12.56 8.74
C ILE A 146 2.05 11.84 9.87
N THR A 147 0.77 12.13 10.10
CA THR A 147 -0.03 11.45 11.12
C THR A 147 -0.14 9.94 10.89
N TYR A 148 -0.01 9.48 9.64
CA TYR A 148 0.06 8.06 9.33
C TYR A 148 1.49 7.51 9.34
N TRP A 149 2.42 8.17 8.64
CA TRP A 149 3.76 7.64 8.40
C TRP A 149 4.75 7.93 9.54
N GLY A 150 4.64 9.08 10.20
CA GLY A 150 5.51 9.50 11.31
C GLY A 150 5.55 8.48 12.46
N PRO A 151 4.40 8.05 13.03
CA PRO A 151 4.39 7.04 14.09
C PRO A 151 5.00 5.70 13.67
N ARG A 152 4.84 5.31 12.41
CA ARG A 152 5.41 4.07 11.84
C ARG A 152 6.92 4.16 11.72
N MET A 153 7.43 5.26 11.17
CA MET A 153 8.86 5.55 11.14
C MET A 153 9.47 5.56 12.55
N ARG A 154 8.81 6.23 13.50
CA ARG A 154 9.25 6.27 14.91
C ARG A 154 9.31 4.89 15.54
N THR A 155 8.32 4.04 15.28
CA THR A 155 8.27 2.65 15.80
C THR A 155 9.38 1.79 15.19
N ARG A 156 9.68 2.00 13.91
CA ARG A 156 10.77 1.33 13.21
C ARG A 156 12.15 1.77 13.70
N GLY A 157 12.27 3.02 14.15
CA GLY A 157 13.54 3.64 14.50
C GLY A 157 14.32 4.04 13.25
N ARG A 158 15.61 3.73 13.22
CA ARG A 158 16.49 4.08 12.10
C ARG A 158 16.03 3.39 10.81
N CYS A 159 15.68 4.14 9.78
CA CYS A 159 15.11 3.60 8.54
C CYS A 159 15.63 4.30 7.28
N LEU A 160 15.53 3.61 6.14
CA LEU A 160 15.76 4.19 4.82
C LEU A 160 14.42 4.58 4.20
N VAL A 161 14.27 5.85 3.84
CA VAL A 161 13.10 6.37 3.12
C VAL A 161 13.47 6.65 1.68
N THR A 162 12.75 6.01 0.76
CA THR A 162 12.88 6.26 -0.69
C THR A 162 11.57 6.83 -1.21
N PHE A 163 11.61 7.98 -1.88
CA PHE A 163 10.50 8.51 -2.66
C PHE A 163 10.45 7.78 -4.00
N ALA A 164 9.53 6.81 -4.12
CA ALA A 164 9.43 5.89 -5.25
C ALA A 164 8.28 6.23 -6.19
N THR A 165 7.94 7.52 -6.32
CA THR A 165 6.79 8.01 -7.09
C THR A 165 6.75 7.43 -8.51
N ASP A 166 7.87 7.38 -9.23
CA ASP A 166 7.89 6.84 -10.61
C ASP A 166 7.60 5.34 -10.68
N GLN A 167 8.13 4.56 -9.74
CA GLN A 167 7.85 3.13 -9.65
C GLN A 167 6.37 2.90 -9.35
N TYR A 168 5.82 3.70 -8.43
CA TYR A 168 4.42 3.64 -8.03
C TYR A 168 3.47 4.10 -9.14
N ALA A 169 3.78 5.18 -9.84
CA ALA A 169 2.94 5.74 -10.89
C ALA A 169 2.77 4.81 -12.10
N ARG A 170 3.75 3.94 -12.36
CA ARG A 170 3.62 2.86 -13.35
C ARG A 170 2.59 1.81 -12.95
N ARG A 171 2.35 1.60 -11.65
CA ARG A 171 1.43 0.60 -11.11
C ARG A 171 0.04 1.17 -10.82
N ALA A 172 -0.05 2.39 -10.30
CA ALA A 172 -1.31 3.08 -10.03
C ALA A 172 -1.55 4.17 -11.07
N ARG A 173 -2.46 3.90 -12.02
CA ARG A 173 -2.79 4.81 -13.12
C ARG A 173 -4.23 5.29 -12.99
N TYR A 174 -4.41 6.60 -13.05
CA TYR A 174 -5.72 7.23 -12.97
C TYR A 174 -6.21 7.72 -14.32
N THR A 175 -7.52 7.62 -14.54
CA THR A 175 -8.24 8.37 -15.57
C THR A 175 -9.34 9.18 -14.91
N PHE A 176 -9.52 10.42 -15.37
CA PHE A 176 -10.59 11.30 -14.87
C PHE A 176 -11.51 11.65 -16.04
N VAL A 177 -12.81 11.57 -15.80
CA VAL A 177 -13.85 12.01 -16.72
C VAL A 177 -14.69 13.05 -15.98
N GLY A 178 -14.82 14.24 -16.54
CA GLY A 178 -15.62 15.33 -16.00
C GLY A 178 -16.61 15.80 -17.06
N ASN A 179 -17.88 15.94 -16.67
CA ASN A 179 -18.97 16.36 -17.58
C ASN A 179 -18.98 15.54 -18.89
N ASP A 180 -18.90 14.21 -18.77
CA ASP A 180 -18.89 13.24 -19.89
C ASP A 180 -17.71 13.37 -20.89
N ALA A 181 -16.65 14.09 -20.52
CA ALA A 181 -15.44 14.24 -21.32
C ALA A 181 -14.17 13.90 -20.51
N ALA A 182 -13.13 13.44 -21.21
CA ALA A 182 -11.83 13.21 -20.58
C ALA A 182 -11.30 14.51 -19.97
N MET A 183 -10.92 14.44 -18.70
CA MET A 183 -10.38 15.57 -17.95
C MET A 183 -8.98 15.19 -17.46
N VAL A 184 -8.00 16.06 -17.65
CA VAL A 184 -6.62 15.81 -17.21
C VAL A 184 -6.29 16.87 -16.17
N PRO A 185 -5.80 16.50 -14.97
CA PRO A 185 -5.29 17.48 -14.02
C PRO A 185 -4.17 18.31 -14.66
N ASP A 186 -4.31 19.64 -14.60
CA ASP A 186 -3.27 20.58 -14.98
C ASP A 186 -2.04 20.43 -14.07
N THR A 187 -2.28 20.08 -12.80
CA THR A 187 -1.24 19.71 -11.84
C THR A 187 -1.56 18.37 -11.20
N PHE A 188 -0.62 17.43 -11.22
CA PHE A 188 -0.72 16.18 -10.44
C PHE A 188 0.50 16.02 -9.53
N VAL A 189 0.32 16.27 -8.24
CA VAL A 189 1.34 16.02 -7.22
C VAL A 189 1.20 14.59 -6.73
N ARG A 190 2.28 13.78 -6.83
CA ARG A 190 2.30 12.40 -6.33
C ARG A 190 3.50 12.16 -5.44
N VAL A 191 3.25 11.69 -4.21
CA VAL A 191 4.29 11.32 -3.26
C VAL A 191 4.06 9.91 -2.74
N TYR A 192 4.96 9.00 -3.07
CA TYR A 192 4.90 7.63 -2.55
C TYR A 192 6.21 7.26 -1.87
N VAL A 193 6.16 6.91 -0.60
CA VAL A 193 7.34 6.50 0.18
C VAL A 193 7.48 4.99 0.29
N VAL A 194 8.70 4.51 0.22
CA VAL A 194 9.08 3.15 0.61
C VAL A 194 9.93 3.28 1.86
N ILE A 195 9.47 2.69 2.96
CA ILE A 195 10.15 2.73 4.26
C ILE A 195 10.74 1.35 4.53
N GLY A 196 12.06 1.28 4.49
CA GLY A 196 12.83 0.03 4.54
C GLY A 196 13.92 0.04 5.59
N ALA A 197 14.64 -1.09 5.67
CA ALA A 197 15.81 -1.21 6.53
C ALA A 197 16.98 -0.47 5.89
N VAL A 198 17.83 0.15 6.71
CA VAL A 198 19.08 0.73 6.21
C VAL A 198 20.00 -0.43 5.83
N PRO A 199 20.46 -0.51 4.56
CA PRO A 199 21.37 -1.57 4.15
C PRO A 199 22.75 -1.36 4.80
N ARG A 200 23.59 -2.40 4.69
CA ARG A 200 24.97 -2.35 5.22
C ARG A 200 25.90 -1.52 4.35
N GLU A 201 25.61 -1.46 3.06
CA GLU A 201 26.33 -0.67 2.07
C GLU A 201 25.76 0.74 2.05
N ASP A 202 26.61 1.71 1.68
CA ASP A 202 26.18 3.10 1.55
C ASP A 202 25.15 3.23 0.43
N VAL A 203 24.08 3.99 0.72
CA VAL A 203 23.01 4.29 -0.24
C VAL A 203 23.16 5.74 -0.66
N PRO A 204 23.20 6.04 -1.98
CA PRO A 204 23.22 7.41 -2.44
C PRO A 204 21.94 8.14 -2.00
N GLU A 205 22.11 9.39 -1.57
CA GLU A 205 20.99 10.26 -1.24
C GLU A 205 20.20 10.62 -2.50
N GLN A 206 18.86 10.59 -2.40
CA GLN A 206 18.00 10.97 -3.52
C GLN A 206 18.07 12.47 -3.83
N VAL A 207 18.13 12.80 -5.11
CA VAL A 207 17.93 14.17 -5.57
C VAL A 207 16.44 14.35 -5.88
N LEU A 208 15.74 15.08 -5.01
CA LEU A 208 14.33 15.42 -5.21
C LEU A 208 14.21 16.72 -6.00
N ILE A 209 13.33 16.70 -7.00
CA ILE A 209 13.00 17.88 -7.81
C ILE A 209 11.82 18.59 -7.14
N PRO A 210 11.90 19.91 -6.89
CA PRO A 210 10.76 20.68 -6.39
C PRO A 210 9.53 20.52 -7.29
N ALA A 211 8.36 20.39 -6.67
CA ALA A 211 7.12 20.30 -7.44
C ALA A 211 6.82 21.60 -8.19
N PRO A 212 6.14 21.52 -9.35
CA PRO A 212 5.67 22.70 -10.06
C PRO A 212 4.60 23.45 -9.23
N THR A 213 4.40 24.74 -9.53
CA THR A 213 3.32 25.52 -8.94
C THR A 213 1.95 24.93 -9.33
N ARG A 214 1.08 24.78 -8.34
CA ARG A 214 -0.31 24.34 -8.56
C ARG A 214 -1.06 25.36 -9.41
N HIS A 215 -1.70 24.88 -10.46
CA HIS A 215 -2.58 25.66 -11.31
C HIS A 215 -3.69 24.77 -11.87
N GLY A 216 -4.82 25.38 -12.23
CA GLY A 216 -5.95 24.68 -12.83
C GLY A 216 -6.53 23.58 -11.94
N PHE A 217 -7.08 22.54 -12.56
CA PHE A 217 -7.49 21.33 -11.84
C PHE A 217 -6.26 20.62 -11.27
N THR A 218 -6.20 20.56 -9.93
CA THR A 218 -5.10 19.89 -9.23
C THR A 218 -5.57 18.57 -8.63
N ALA A 219 -4.85 17.49 -8.91
CA ALA A 219 -4.94 16.23 -8.17
C ALA A 219 -3.72 16.07 -7.28
N VAL A 220 -3.91 15.58 -6.05
CA VAL A 220 -2.81 15.25 -5.15
C VAL A 220 -3.00 13.84 -4.65
N GLU A 221 -2.00 12.99 -4.82
CA GLU A 221 -1.97 11.67 -4.22
C GLU A 221 -0.75 11.51 -3.33
N TRP A 222 -0.96 10.93 -2.15
CA TRP A 222 0.16 10.39 -1.40
C TRP A 222 -0.14 9.02 -0.83
N GLY A 223 0.91 8.25 -0.56
CA GLY A 223 0.82 6.91 0.02
C GLY A 223 2.21 6.36 0.33
N GLY A 224 2.29 5.05 0.59
CA GLY A 224 3.57 4.40 0.74
C GLY A 224 3.48 2.92 1.06
N THR A 225 4.63 2.33 1.39
CA THR A 225 4.73 0.94 1.82
C THR A 225 5.84 0.77 2.86
N GLU A 226 5.73 -0.29 3.65
CA GLU A 226 6.77 -0.74 4.57
C GLU A 226 7.29 -2.09 4.10
N GLN A 227 8.61 -2.27 4.10
CA GLN A 227 9.26 -3.52 3.73
C GLN A 227 10.47 -3.86 4.62
#